data_AF-A0AAD7IDU8-F1
#
_entry.id   AF-A0AAD7IDU8-F1
#
_cell.length_a   1.000
_cell.length_b   1.000
_cell.length_c   1.000
_cell.angle_alpha   90.00
_cell.angle_beta   90.00
_cell.angle_gamma   90.00
#
_symmetry.space_group_name_H-M   'P 1'
#
loop_
_entity.id
_entity.type
_entity.pdbx_description
1 polymer ?
#
loop_
_entity_poly.entity_id
_entity_poly.type
_entity_poly.pdbx_seq_one_letter_code
_entity_poly.pdbx_strand_id
1 'polypeptide(L)' 'SIGMEKAIKFIRMASRLKDSITSAQRPTHDASQAPDEIPGEIRDFLSAATDMPLDFVDGCWKAFANLIW' A
#
# COMPACT_ATOMS: atom_id res chain seq x y z
N SER A 1 17.77 -7.45 0.86
CA SER A 1 16.55 -7.39 1.67
C SER A 1 16.07 -5.94 1.71
N ILE A 2 14.77 -5.69 1.88
CA ILE A 2 14.29 -4.36 2.26
C ILE A 2 14.81 -4.05 3.65
N GLY A 3 15.40 -2.86 3.83
CA GLY A 3 15.72 -2.35 5.16
C GLY A 3 14.43 -2.09 5.94
N MET A 4 14.41 -2.45 7.23
CA MET A 4 13.24 -2.29 8.11
C MET A 4 12.70 -0.85 8.13
N GLU A 5 13.56 0.14 7.94
CA GLU A 5 13.19 1.55 7.77
C GLU A 5 12.24 1.79 6.58
N LYS A 6 12.54 1.22 5.41
CA LYS A 6 11.70 1.35 4.21
C LYS A 6 10.35 0.65 4.40
N ALA A 7 10.33 -0.49 5.08
CA ALA A 7 9.08 -1.19 5.44
C ALA A 7 8.21 -0.37 6.39
N ILE A 8 8.80 0.21 7.44
CA ILE A 8 8.08 1.09 8.38
C ILE A 8 7.55 2.33 7.66
N LYS A 9 8.35 2.93 6.77
CA LYS A 9 7.93 4.07 5.95
C LYS A 9 6.76 3.71 5.04
N PHE A 10 6.84 2.55 4.37
CA PHE A 10 5.74 2.01 3.55
C PHE A 10 4.45 1.90 4.36
N ILE A 11 4.48 1.19 5.50
CA ILE A 11 3.30 1.00 6.37
C ILE A 11 2.70 2.34 6.76
N ARG A 12 3.53 3.28 7.26
CA ARG A 12 3.07 4.60 7.68
C ARG A 12 2.40 5.40 6.57
N MET A 13 2.93 5.35 5.34
CA MET A 13 2.35 6.07 4.21
C MET A 13 1.09 5.40 3.69
N ALA A 14 1.10 4.08 3.54
CA ALA A 14 -0.06 3.31 3.11
C ALA A 14 -1.24 3.48 4.08
N SER A 15 -1.02 3.47 5.39
CA SER A 15 -2.07 3.74 6.40
C SER A 15 -2.68 5.14 6.26
N ARG A 16 -1.92 6.15 5.83
CA ARG A 16 -2.44 7.51 5.59
C ARG A 16 -3.23 7.63 4.29
N LEU A 17 -3.06 6.68 3.37
CA LEU A 17 -3.72 6.65 2.08
C LEU A 17 -4.95 5.75 2.08
N LYS A 18 -5.37 5.20 3.24
CA LYS A 18 -6.48 4.24 3.36
C LYS A 18 -7.75 4.74 2.68
N ASP A 19 -8.12 6.00 2.88
CA ASP A 19 -9.31 6.60 2.25
C ASP A 19 -9.18 6.73 0.73
N SER A 20 -7.99 7.10 0.25
CA SER A 20 -7.69 7.21 -1.19
C SER A 20 -7.63 5.84 -1.86
N ILE A 21 -7.09 4.83 -1.16
CA ILE A 21 -7.08 3.44 -1.61
C ILE A 21 -8.52 2.93 -1.72
N THR A 22 -9.35 3.19 -0.70
CA THR A 22 -10.75 2.76 -0.64
C THR A 22 -11.60 3.45 -1.73
N SER A 23 -11.42 4.76 -1.93
CA SER A 23 -12.20 5.51 -2.94
C SER A 23 -11.87 5.10 -4.38
N ALA A 24 -10.67 4.56 -4.61
CA ALA A 24 -10.26 4.03 -5.90
C ALA A 24 -10.72 2.58 -6.15
N GLN A 25 -11.33 1.91 -5.15
CA GLN A 25 -11.88 0.57 -5.32
C GLN A 25 -13.26 0.59 -5.99
N ARG A 26 -13.68 -0.58 -6.46
CA ARG A 26 -15.04 -0.77 -6.98
C ARG A 26 -16.07 -0.50 -5.88
N PRO A 27 -17.28 -0.01 -6.20
CA PRO A 27 -18.33 0.26 -5.19
C PRO A 27 -18.75 -0.95 -4.35
N THR A 28 -18.46 -2.16 -4.81
CA THR A 28 -18.74 -3.42 -4.11
C THR A 28 -17.65 -3.84 -3.13
N HIS A 29 -16.54 -3.09 -3.05
CA HIS A 29 -15.45 -3.38 -2.13
C HIS A 29 -15.86 -3.12 -0.69
N ASP A 30 -15.56 -4.06 0.21
CA ASP A 30 -15.78 -3.88 1.63
C ASP A 30 -14.68 -3.00 2.22
N ALA A 31 -15.03 -1.77 2.62
CA ALA A 31 -14.11 -0.81 3.22
C ALA A 31 -13.48 -1.29 4.55
N SER A 32 -14.04 -2.33 5.19
CA SER A 32 -13.45 -2.97 6.37
C SER A 32 -12.30 -3.93 6.05
N GLN A 33 -12.08 -4.25 4.77
CA GLN A 33 -11.04 -5.17 4.31
C GLN A 33 -10.02 -4.46 3.42
N ALA A 34 -8.75 -4.84 3.54
CA ALA A 34 -7.72 -4.38 2.63
C ALA A 34 -8.01 -4.91 1.21
N PRO A 35 -7.85 -4.09 0.16
CA PRO A 35 -7.95 -4.60 -1.21
C PRO A 35 -6.77 -5.51 -1.55
N ASP A 36 -7.00 -6.45 -2.47
CA ASP A 36 -5.98 -7.40 -2.94
C ASP A 36 -4.78 -6.69 -3.60
N GLU A 37 -5.06 -5.57 -4.28
CA GLU A 37 -4.07 -4.78 -5.00
C GLU A 37 -4.21 -3.29 -4.69
N ILE A 38 -3.07 -2.60 -4.67
CA ILE A 38 -3.04 -1.14 -4.56
C ILE A 38 -3.38 -0.53 -5.93
N PRO A 39 -4.20 0.54 -6.00
CA PRO A 39 -4.39 1.32 -7.22
C PRO A 39 -3.05 1.80 -7.80
N GLY A 40 -2.92 1.78 -9.13
CA GLY A 40 -1.67 2.08 -9.83
C GLY A 40 -1.01 3.41 -9.41
N GLU A 41 -1.77 4.49 -9.33
CA GLU A 41 -1.26 5.80 -8.92
C GLU A 41 -0.70 5.80 -7.49
N ILE A 42 -1.34 5.05 -6.59
CA ILE A 42 -0.90 4.93 -5.19
C ILE A 42 0.34 4.03 -5.10
N ARG A 43 0.41 2.97 -5.92
CA ARG A 43 1.59 2.11 -6.05
C ARG A 43 2.81 2.90 -6.52
N ASP A 44 2.64 3.75 -7.53
CA ASP A 44 3.69 4.61 -8.07
C ASP A 44 4.14 5.66 -7.04
N PHE A 45 3.18 6.28 -6.34
CA PHE A 45 3.48 7.20 -5.24
C PHE A 45 4.29 6.52 -4.13
N LEU A 46 3.88 5.33 -3.69
CA LEU A 46 4.57 4.60 -2.63
C LEU A 46 5.97 4.18 -3.06
N SER A 47 6.15 3.75 -4.31
CA SER A 47 7.45 3.47 -4.92
C SER A 47 8.38 4.68 -4.81
N ALA A 48 7.95 5.84 -5.34
CA ALA A 48 8.73 7.07 -5.30
C ALA A 48 9.01 7.54 -3.86
N ALA A 49 8.02 7.48 -2.99
CA ALA A 49 8.14 7.98 -1.63
C ALA A 49 8.99 7.08 -0.73
N THR A 50 9.06 5.77 -1.00
CA THR A 50 9.90 4.82 -0.26
C THR A 50 11.24 4.53 -0.91
N ASP A 51 11.47 5.04 -2.12
CA ASP A 51 12.63 4.68 -2.96
C ASP A 51 12.71 3.15 -3.11
N MET A 52 11.57 2.51 -3.41
CA MET A 52 11.47 1.08 -3.64
C MET A 52 11.01 0.80 -5.07
N PRO A 53 11.58 -0.20 -5.76
CA PRO A 53 11.03 -0.65 -7.03
C PRO A 53 9.58 -1.11 -6.87
N LEU A 54 8.78 -1.00 -7.92
CA LEU A 54 7.35 -1.33 -7.89
C LEU A 54 7.07 -2.77 -7.43
N ASP A 55 7.88 -3.75 -7.86
CA ASP A 55 7.72 -5.14 -7.44
C ASP A 55 7.89 -5.33 -5.92
N PHE A 56 8.72 -4.48 -5.29
CA PHE A 56 8.91 -4.47 -3.84
C PHE A 56 7.74 -3.80 -3.12
N VAL A 57 7.11 -2.79 -3.73
CA VAL A 57 5.86 -2.19 -3.22
C VAL A 57 4.76 -3.25 -3.18
N ASP A 58 4.63 -4.06 -4.23
CA ASP A 58 3.63 -5.13 -4.29
C ASP A 58 3.90 -6.22 -3.25
N GLY A 59 5.17 -6.59 -3.07
CA GLY A 59 5.57 -7.52 -2.02
C GLY A 59 5.25 -6.98 -0.62
N CYS A 60 5.53 -5.70 -0.37
CA CYS A 60 5.19 -5.02 0.88
C CYS A 60 3.68 -4.96 1.11
N TRP A 61 2.87 -4.70 0.08
CA TRP A 61 1.42 -4.72 0.21
C TRP A 61 0.92 -6.10 0.62
N LYS A 62 1.34 -7.15 -0.10
CA LYS A 62 0.97 -8.54 0.23
C LYS A 62 1.37 -8.94 1.65
N ALA A 63 2.51 -8.44 2.14
CA ALA A 63 3.01 -8.74 3.47
C ALA A 63 2.31 -7.95 4.59
N PHE A 64 1.93 -6.70 4.33
CA PHE A 64 1.50 -5.76 5.38
C PHE A 64 0.07 -5.24 5.24
N ALA A 65 -0.69 -5.62 4.21
CA ALA A 65 -2.06 -5.15 3.99
C ALA A 65 -2.94 -5.31 5.25
N ASN A 66 -2.91 -6.48 5.88
CA ASN A 66 -3.66 -6.76 7.11
C ASN A 66 -3.19 -5.96 8.33
N LEU A 67 -1.94 -5.47 8.33
CA LEU A 67 -1.41 -4.61 9.39
C LEU A 67 -1.76 -3.14 9.15
N ILE A 68 -1.84 -2.74 7.88
CA ILE A 68 -2.16 -1.37 7.45
C ILE A 68 -3.64 -1.07 7.64
N TRP A 69 -4.50 -2.06 7.43
CA TRP A 69 -5.94 -1.94 7.51
C TRP A 69 -6.47 -2.05 8.93
#